data_AF-A0A0K1DCZ3-F1
#
_entry.id   AF-A0A0K1DCZ3-F1
#
_cell.length_a   1.000
_cell.length_b   1.000
_cell.length_c   1.000
_cell.angle_alpha   90.00
_cell.angle_beta   90.00
_cell.angle_gamma   90.00
#
_symmetry.space_group_name_H-M   'P 1'
#
loop_
_entity.id
_entity.type
_entity.pdbx_description
1 polymer ?
#
loop_
_entity_poly.entity_id
_entity_poly.type
_entity_poly.pdbx_seq_one_letter_code
_entity_poly.pdbx_strand_id
1 'polypeptide(L)'
;MYKIICLIFCVVVSLNSVHGNVEDKIAIMSAMKPIVDECAKKHGVTLEALLAAKASGKIDGIEPCFYSCVYKKTEFLNSKGEYDVDNSLVKLKSTLA
;
A
#
# COMPACT_ATOMS: atom_id res chain seq x y z
N MET A 1 15.59 -10.26 -28.04
CA MET A 1 16.04 -9.20 -27.09
C MET A 1 15.18 -7.94 -27.20
N TYR A 2 14.82 -7.43 -28.40
CA TYR A 2 13.94 -6.26 -28.56
C TYR A 2 12.47 -6.46 -28.11
N LYS A 3 11.95 -7.71 -28.14
CA LYS A 3 10.57 -8.02 -27.74
C LYS A 3 10.31 -7.81 -26.23
N ILE A 4 11.28 -8.13 -25.37
CA ILE A 4 11.17 -7.95 -23.92
C ILE A 4 11.28 -6.46 -23.56
N ILE A 5 12.16 -5.72 -24.25
CA ILE A 5 12.33 -4.27 -24.07
C ILE A 5 11.04 -3.52 -24.40
N CYS A 6 10.33 -3.93 -25.45
CA CYS A 6 9.06 -3.31 -25.85
C CYS A 6 7.94 -3.56 -24.84
N LEU A 7 7.85 -4.78 -24.28
CA LEU A 7 6.89 -5.12 -23.22
C LEU A 7 7.13 -4.30 -21.95
N ILE A 8 8.39 -4.13 -21.53
CA ILE A 8 8.73 -3.31 -20.37
C ILE A 8 8.30 -1.85 -20.62
N PHE A 9 8.59 -1.29 -21.81
CA PHE A 9 8.23 0.09 -22.14
C PHE A 9 6.72 0.34 -22.19
N CYS A 10 5.91 -0.62 -22.64
CA CYS A 10 4.46 -0.50 -22.64
C CYS A 10 3.87 -0.47 -21.22
N VAL A 11 4.40 -1.27 -20.29
CA VAL A 11 3.87 -1.33 -18.92
C VAL A 11 4.12 -0.02 -18.15
N VAL A 12 5.29 0.61 -18.31
CA VAL A 12 5.59 1.88 -17.63
C VAL A 12 4.73 3.05 -18.11
N VAL A 13 4.35 3.08 -19.39
CA VAL A 13 3.51 4.16 -19.94
C VAL A 13 2.05 4.03 -19.47
N SER A 14 1.55 2.81 -19.30
CA SER A 14 0.15 2.54 -18.90
C SER A 14 -0.16 2.81 -17.42
N LEU A 15 0.85 2.88 -16.54
CA LEU A 15 0.64 3.08 -15.10
C LEU A 15 0.61 4.56 -14.68
N ASN A 16 1.03 5.48 -15.54
CA ASN A 16 1.07 6.93 -15.23
C ASN A 16 -0.31 7.61 -15.21
N SER A 17 -1.37 6.92 -15.62
CA SER A 17 -2.72 7.47 -15.80
C SER A 17 -3.78 6.90 -14.86
N VAL A 18 -3.40 6.13 -13.83
CA VAL A 18 -4.34 5.67 -12.80
C VAL A 18 -4.63 6.82 -11.83
N HIS A 19 -5.63 7.65 -12.15
CA HIS A 19 -6.25 8.58 -11.20
C HIS A 19 -7.47 7.90 -10.58
N GLY A 20 -7.41 7.59 -9.28
CA GLY A 20 -8.60 7.23 -8.51
C GLY A 20 -9.46 8.46 -8.22
N ASN A 21 -10.78 8.31 -8.15
CA ASN A 21 -11.68 9.39 -7.74
C ASN A 21 -11.36 9.82 -6.29
N VAL A 22 -11.56 11.10 -5.99
CA VAL A 22 -11.38 11.68 -4.65
C VAL A 22 -12.27 10.98 -3.62
N GLU A 23 -13.49 10.60 -4.03
CA GLU A 23 -14.45 9.91 -3.16
C GLU A 23 -13.94 8.54 -2.71
N ASP A 24 -13.47 7.71 -3.66
CA ASP A 24 -12.88 6.40 -3.39
C ASP A 24 -11.65 6.52 -2.48
N LYS A 25 -10.82 7.55 -2.73
CA LYS A 25 -9.65 7.82 -1.88
C LYS A 25 -10.05 8.12 -0.44
N ILE A 26 -11.11 8.90 -0.21
CA ILE A 26 -11.61 9.20 1.13
C ILE A 26 -12.17 7.94 1.79
N ALA A 27 -12.94 7.13 1.06
CA ALA A 27 -13.50 5.88 1.56
C ALA A 27 -12.40 4.89 1.97
N ILE A 28 -11.40 4.68 1.12
CA ILE A 28 -10.25 3.80 1.40
C ILE A 28 -9.46 4.31 2.60
N MET A 29 -9.16 5.62 2.67
CA MET A 29 -8.45 6.20 3.80
C MET A 29 -9.23 6.03 5.11
N SER A 30 -10.55 6.17 5.09
CA SER A 30 -11.42 6.00 6.25
C SER A 30 -11.47 4.55 6.72
N ALA A 31 -11.58 3.59 5.78
CA ALA A 31 -11.57 2.16 6.07
C ALA A 31 -10.21 1.68 6.62
N MET A 32 -9.10 2.26 6.15
CA MET A 32 -7.74 1.91 6.57
C MET A 32 -7.33 2.59 7.88
N LYS A 33 -7.92 3.73 8.23
CA LYS A 33 -7.60 4.50 9.44
C LYS A 33 -7.52 3.67 10.73
N PRO A 34 -8.49 2.79 11.09
CA PRO A 34 -8.40 2.00 12.32
C PRO A 34 -7.19 1.07 12.33
N ILE A 35 -6.85 0.45 11.19
CA ILE A 35 -5.69 -0.45 11.05
C ILE A 35 -4.40 0.35 11.21
N VAL A 36 -4.32 1.51 10.55
CA VAL A 36 -3.15 2.40 10.62
C VAL A 36 -2.96 2.92 12.03
N ASP A 37 -4.00 3.41 12.69
CA ASP A 37 -3.93 3.95 14.06
C ASP A 37 -3.49 2.85 15.06
N GLU A 38 -4.03 1.63 14.92
CA GLU A 38 -3.63 0.49 15.76
C GLU A 38 -2.14 0.13 15.58
N CYS A 39 -1.70 -0.03 14.33
CA CYS A 39 -0.31 -0.37 14.03
C CYS A 39 0.66 0.75 14.39
N ALA A 40 0.27 2.02 14.18
CA ALA A 40 1.08 3.17 14.55
C ALA A 40 1.30 3.20 16.07
N LYS A 41 0.23 3.00 16.86
CA LYS A 41 0.32 2.91 18.32
C LYS A 41 1.21 1.75 18.77
N LYS A 42 1.06 0.57 18.15
CA LYS A 42 1.83 -0.63 18.49
C LYS A 42 3.34 -0.46 18.25
N HIS A 43 3.70 0.29 17.22
CA HIS A 43 5.09 0.44 16.75
C HIS A 43 5.71 1.81 17.04
N GLY A 44 5.02 2.66 17.83
CA GLY A 44 5.52 3.98 18.21
C GLY A 44 5.67 4.96 17.03
N VAL A 45 4.92 4.76 15.95
CA VAL A 45 4.95 5.64 14.77
C VAL A 45 3.99 6.82 14.99
N THR A 46 4.49 8.03 14.80
CA THR A 46 3.67 9.25 14.96
C THR A 46 2.93 9.59 13.67
N LEU A 47 1.81 10.29 13.81
CA LEU A 47 1.08 10.82 12.65
C LEU A 47 1.95 11.77 11.82
N GLU A 48 2.78 12.59 12.46
CA GLU A 48 3.70 13.51 11.78
C GLU A 48 4.70 12.77 10.90
N ALA A 49 5.26 11.65 11.38
CA ALA A 49 6.17 10.82 10.59
C ALA A 49 5.44 10.24 9.35
N LEU A 50 4.21 9.74 9.52
CA LEU A 50 3.41 9.24 8.39
C LEU A 50 3.07 10.33 7.38
N LEU A 51 2.77 11.54 7.83
CA LEU A 51 2.50 12.68 6.97
C LEU A 51 3.76 13.11 6.20
N ALA A 52 4.93 13.13 6.85
CA ALA A 52 6.21 13.42 6.22
C ALA A 52 6.58 12.36 5.16
N ALA A 53 6.37 11.08 5.47
CA ALA A 53 6.55 9.97 4.53
C ALA A 53 5.62 10.11 3.31
N LYS A 54 4.33 10.41 3.54
CA LYS A 54 3.36 10.64 2.46
C LYS A 54 3.73 11.83 1.58
N ALA A 55 4.18 12.94 2.17
CA ALA A 55 4.56 14.15 1.44
C ALA A 55 5.83 13.95 0.60
N SER A 56 6.81 13.22 1.13
CA SER A 56 8.06 12.92 0.42
C SER A 56 7.93 11.79 -0.61
N GLY A 57 6.87 10.97 -0.52
CA GLY A 57 6.71 9.75 -1.32
C GLY A 57 7.71 8.65 -0.95
N LYS A 58 8.40 8.80 0.19
CA LYS A 58 9.41 7.86 0.67
C LYS A 58 8.89 7.13 1.90
N ILE A 59 9.23 5.85 1.99
CA ILE A 59 8.95 5.01 3.17
C ILE A 59 10.11 5.02 4.17
N ASP A 60 11.19 5.72 3.83
CA ASP A 60 12.39 5.85 4.65
C ASP A 60 12.05 6.49 6.01
N GLY A 61 12.57 5.94 7.10
CA GLY A 61 12.40 6.50 8.45
C GLY A 61 11.12 6.09 9.18
N ILE A 62 10.24 5.31 8.56
CA ILE A 62 9.12 4.65 9.25
C ILE A 62 9.56 3.26 9.70
N GLU A 63 9.20 2.88 10.94
CA GLU A 63 9.55 1.60 11.53
C GLU A 63 9.04 0.44 10.65
N PRO A 64 9.88 -0.49 10.17
CA PRO A 64 9.46 -1.52 9.23
C PRO A 64 8.34 -2.44 9.74
N CYS A 65 8.26 -2.70 11.04
CA CYS A 65 7.21 -3.54 11.62
C CYS A 65 5.83 -2.84 11.60
N PHE A 66 5.76 -1.50 11.53
CA PHE A 66 4.51 -0.79 11.25
C PHE A 66 3.91 -1.24 9.90
N TYR A 67 4.71 -1.27 8.83
CA TYR A 67 4.22 -1.70 7.51
C TYR A 67 3.83 -3.19 7.53
N SER A 68 4.66 -4.03 8.14
CA SER A 68 4.34 -5.46 8.33
C SER A 68 3.01 -5.65 9.07
N CYS A 69 2.75 -4.87 10.12
CA CYS A 69 1.48 -4.89 10.86
C CYS A 69 0.29 -4.52 9.95
N VAL A 70 0.40 -3.42 9.20
CA VAL A 70 -0.67 -2.97 8.30
C VAL A 70 -0.95 -4.02 7.24
N TYR A 71 0.09 -4.51 6.54
CA TYR A 71 -0.08 -5.46 5.44
C TYR A 71 -0.56 -6.84 5.90
N LYS A 72 -0.18 -7.29 7.10
CA LYS A 72 -0.72 -8.54 7.65
C LYS A 72 -2.19 -8.39 8.04
N LYS A 73 -2.59 -7.26 8.62
CA LYS A 73 -4.00 -6.99 8.98
C LYS A 73 -4.91 -6.80 7.77
N THR A 74 -4.36 -6.34 6.66
CA THR A 74 -5.07 -6.27 5.39
C THR A 74 -4.92 -7.54 4.55
N GLU A 75 -4.24 -8.58 5.07
CA GLU A 75 -4.08 -9.89 4.42
C GLU A 75 -3.34 -9.82 3.07
N PHE A 76 -2.54 -8.78 2.86
CA PHE A 76 -1.58 -8.72 1.74
C PHE A 76 -0.32 -9.51 2.05
N LEU A 77 0.01 -9.63 3.35
CA LEU A 77 1.06 -10.53 3.82
C LEU A 77 0.44 -11.62 4.69
N ASN A 78 0.90 -12.86 4.49
CA ASN A 78 0.52 -13.99 5.33
C ASN A 78 1.19 -13.91 6.73
N SER A 79 0.89 -14.89 7.59
CA SER A 79 1.45 -14.93 8.96
C SER A 79 2.98 -14.95 9.00
N LYS A 80 3.62 -15.55 7.98
CA LYS A 80 5.08 -15.59 7.81
C LYS A 80 5.66 -14.26 7.33
N GLY A 81 4.83 -13.31 6.90
CA GLY A 81 5.26 -12.04 6.33
C GLY A 81 5.59 -12.11 4.84
N GLU A 82 5.15 -13.16 4.16
CA GLU A 82 5.31 -13.33 2.71
C GLU A 82 4.08 -12.77 2.00
N TYR A 83 4.23 -12.34 0.75
CA TYR A 83 3.11 -11.90 -0.08
C TYR A 83 2.08 -13.03 -0.21
N ASP A 84 0.84 -12.75 0.20
CA ASP A 84 -0.25 -13.72 0.15
C ASP A 84 -0.81 -13.77 -1.29
N VAL A 85 -0.24 -14.63 -2.13
CA VAL A 85 -0.61 -14.76 -3.54
C VAL A 85 -2.08 -15.13 -3.74
N ASP A 86 -2.68 -15.81 -2.77
CA ASP A 86 -4.06 -16.32 -2.86
C ASP A 86 -5.06 -15.21 -2.54
N ASN A 87 -4.76 -14.39 -1.53
CA ASN A 87 -5.71 -13.39 -1.01
C ASN A 87 -5.44 -11.96 -1.51
N SER A 88 -4.20 -11.62 -1.85
CA SER A 88 -3.81 -10.23 -2.14
C SER A 88 -4.55 -9.62 -3.32
N LEU A 89 -4.78 -10.38 -4.40
CA LEU A 89 -5.52 -9.88 -5.58
C LEU A 89 -7.01 -9.68 -5.28
N VAL A 90 -7.60 -10.58 -4.50
CA VAL A 90 -9.00 -10.46 -4.05
C VAL A 90 -9.16 -9.20 -3.20
N LYS A 91 -8.22 -8.98 -2.27
CA LYS A 91 -8.25 -7.81 -1.40
C LYS A 91 -8.01 -6.50 -2.13
N LEU A 92 -7.06 -6.49 -3.06
CA LEU A 92 -6.78 -5.32 -3.87
C LEU A 92 -8.03 -4.90 -4.66
N LYS A 93 -8.73 -5.85 -5.28
CA LYS A 93 -10.00 -5.58 -5.97
C LYS A 93 -11.07 -5.03 -5.02
N SER A 94 -11.21 -5.61 -3.83
CA SER A 94 -12.17 -5.11 -2.82
C SER A 94 -11.83 -3.73 -2.28
N THR A 95 -10.59 -3.26 -2.44
CA THR A 95 -10.13 -1.94 -1.98
C THR A 95 -10.18 -0.90 -3.10
N LEU A 96 -10.24 -1.33 -4.37
CA LEU A 96 -10.23 -0.47 -5.56
C LEU A 96 -11.57 -0.46 -6.33
N ALA A 97 -12.58 -1.20 -5.86
CA ALA A 97 -13.90 -1.34 -6.47
C ALA A 97 -14.94 -0.47 -5.79
#